data_AF-A0AAD3HG74-F1
#
_entry.id   AF-A0AAD3HG74-F1
#
_cell.length_a   1.000
_cell.length_b   1.000
_cell.length_c   1.000
_cell.angle_alpha   90.00
_cell.angle_beta   90.00
_cell.angle_gamma   90.00
#
_symmetry.space_group_name_H-M   'P 1'
#
loop_
_entity.id
_entity.type
_entity.pdbx_description
1 polymer ?
#
loop_
_entity_poly.entity_id
_entity_poly.type
_entity_poly.pdbx_seq_one_letter_code
_entity_poly.pdbx_strand_id
1 'polypeptide(L)'
;MSLFYFSSLIILFVSLSTSDAFLIPSTKTAAQLQSSNSNTQETQETQETPSQIKSYSVKLTHQSKTINVQIPSNQTILQALESQNVKDALSLPDLPQDCRRGNCLTCSSRILQNKQGVVLQNDGLSPSMAQRIENENIVLTCSSFVKGEGIHLELGVCDDVWREMYGSSVPYEDLEGERIVQDAVAKAMRLAGEKNFNKWVVTTEKMLVNNNDDDDGFGDGEESDENSEEL
;
A
#
# COMPACT_ATOMS: atom_id res chain seq x y z
N MET A 1 -52.04 13.14 3.91
CA MET A 1 -51.77 14.42 4.62
C MET A 1 -51.39 14.07 6.05
N SER A 2 -50.09 13.91 6.31
CA SER A 2 -49.56 13.76 7.68
C SER A 2 -48.26 14.54 7.74
N LEU A 3 -48.37 15.75 8.27
CA LEU A 3 -47.28 16.67 8.57
C LEU A 3 -46.62 16.21 9.86
N PHE A 4 -45.32 15.90 9.83
CA PHE A 4 -44.52 15.78 11.05
C PHE A 4 -43.44 16.87 11.09
N TYR A 5 -43.45 17.53 12.24
CA TYR A 5 -42.74 18.73 12.62
C TYR A 5 -41.29 18.45 13.01
N PHE A 6 -40.42 19.38 12.62
CA PHE A 6 -39.13 19.83 13.18
C PHE A 6 -38.54 19.11 14.40
N SER A 7 -37.25 18.79 14.30
CA SER A 7 -36.30 19.13 15.37
C SER A 7 -34.92 19.41 14.77
N SER A 8 -34.64 20.70 14.55
CA SER A 8 -33.32 21.21 14.19
C SER A 8 -32.42 21.16 15.42
N LEU A 9 -31.41 20.29 15.40
CA LEU A 9 -30.34 20.30 16.40
C LEU A 9 -29.25 21.27 15.92
N ILE A 10 -29.26 22.48 16.47
CA ILE A 10 -28.21 23.48 16.31
C ILE A 10 -27.07 23.10 17.25
N ILE A 11 -25.95 22.61 16.71
CA ILE A 11 -24.70 22.43 17.47
C ILE A 11 -23.87 23.69 17.28
N LEU A 12 -23.75 24.48 18.35
CA LEU A 12 -22.89 25.66 18.43
C LEU A 12 -21.43 25.28 18.73
N PHE A 13 -20.56 25.99 18.03
CA PHE A 13 -19.10 26.11 18.11
C PHE A 13 -18.46 26.00 19.50
N VAL A 14 -17.32 25.31 19.56
CA VAL A 14 -16.17 25.72 20.40
C VAL A 14 -14.88 25.56 19.58
N SER A 15 -14.39 26.68 19.03
CA SER A 15 -13.04 26.78 18.48
C SER A 15 -12.07 27.07 19.61
N LEU A 16 -11.24 26.08 19.98
CA LEU A 16 -10.15 26.28 20.92
C LEU A 16 -8.91 26.72 20.13
N SER A 17 -8.65 28.03 20.16
CA SER A 17 -7.43 28.67 19.69
C SER A 17 -6.45 28.72 20.86
N THR A 18 -5.40 27.90 20.82
CA THR A 18 -4.23 28.06 21.70
C THR A 18 -3.02 28.37 20.82
N SER A 19 -2.69 29.65 20.79
CA SER A 19 -1.44 30.19 20.29
C SER A 19 -0.40 30.03 21.39
N ASP A 20 0.63 29.21 21.20
CA ASP A 20 1.85 29.29 22.00
C ASP A 20 3.05 29.41 21.07
N ALA A 21 3.53 30.64 20.99
CA ALA A 21 4.76 31.02 20.32
C ALA A 21 5.95 30.61 21.20
N PHE A 22 6.64 29.55 20.81
CA PHE A 22 7.93 29.21 21.40
C PHE A 22 9.02 30.11 20.81
N LEU A 23 9.38 31.14 21.58
CA LEU A 23 10.56 31.97 21.35
C LEU A 23 11.80 31.21 21.85
N ILE A 24 12.68 30.81 20.93
CA ILE A 24 14.01 30.28 21.25
C ILE A 24 15.03 31.43 21.14
N PRO A 25 15.88 31.66 22.17
CA PRO A 25 16.88 32.72 22.15
C PRO A 25 18.05 32.39 21.21
N SER A 26 18.34 33.37 20.36
CA SER A 26 19.48 33.42 19.45
C SER A 26 20.80 33.59 20.20
N THR A 27 21.64 32.56 20.24
CA THR A 27 23.08 32.70 20.56
C THR A 27 23.91 32.71 19.28
N LYS A 28 24.53 33.86 19.05
CA LYS A 28 25.53 34.10 18.00
C LYS A 28 26.75 33.23 18.26
N THR A 29 27.17 32.44 17.27
CA THR A 29 28.57 32.01 17.17
C THR A 29 28.96 32.04 15.70
N ALA A 30 29.85 32.97 15.38
CA ALA A 30 30.48 33.12 14.09
C ALA A 30 31.57 32.07 13.95
N ALA A 31 31.51 31.27 12.89
CA ALA A 31 32.65 30.51 12.38
C ALA A 31 32.48 30.28 10.87
N GLN A 32 33.09 31.21 10.13
CA GLN A 32 34.01 30.95 9.02
C GLN A 32 33.53 30.13 7.81
N LEU A 33 33.36 30.87 6.71
CA LEU A 33 33.30 30.42 5.33
C LEU A 33 34.45 29.45 5.01
N GLN A 34 34.13 28.33 4.37
CA GLN A 34 34.82 27.88 3.16
C GLN A 34 33.84 27.28 2.17
N SER A 35 33.88 27.88 0.98
CA SER A 35 33.11 27.63 -0.21
C SER A 35 33.34 26.23 -0.76
N SER A 36 32.27 25.51 -1.10
CA SER A 36 32.34 24.41 -2.06
C SER A 36 30.97 24.21 -2.74
N ASN A 37 30.94 24.67 -4.00
CA ASN A 37 30.19 24.18 -5.14
C ASN A 37 28.72 23.77 -4.92
N SER A 38 27.85 24.78 -5.03
CA SER A 38 26.48 24.64 -5.49
C SER A 38 26.45 24.11 -6.94
N ASN A 39 26.34 22.80 -7.09
CA ASN A 39 25.73 22.23 -8.29
C ASN A 39 24.22 22.43 -8.20
N THR A 40 23.81 23.66 -8.50
CA THR A 40 22.46 23.96 -8.97
C THR A 40 22.33 23.27 -10.33
N GLN A 41 21.90 22.00 -10.33
CA GLN A 41 21.33 21.42 -11.52
C GLN A 41 20.00 22.13 -11.75
N GLU A 42 20.08 23.15 -12.60
CA GLU A 42 19.00 23.55 -13.49
C GLU A 42 18.32 22.29 -14.00
N THR A 43 17.18 21.95 -13.39
CA THR A 43 16.24 21.07 -14.07
C THR A 43 15.71 21.91 -15.21
N GLN A 44 16.28 21.66 -16.38
CA GLN A 44 15.87 22.21 -17.64
C GLN A 44 14.37 21.93 -17.78
N GLU A 45 13.56 22.96 -17.54
CA GLU A 45 12.24 23.09 -18.14
C GLU A 45 12.46 22.96 -19.64
N THR A 46 12.31 21.73 -20.11
CA THR A 46 12.21 21.45 -21.53
C THR A 46 10.93 22.14 -21.96
N GLN A 47 11.09 23.33 -22.55
CA GLN A 47 10.04 24.02 -23.28
C GLN A 47 9.66 23.12 -24.46
N GLU A 48 8.76 22.19 -24.21
CA GLU A 48 8.07 21.45 -25.24
C GLU A 48 7.24 22.46 -26.04
N THR A 49 7.63 22.60 -27.30
CA THR A 49 6.83 23.17 -28.39
C THR A 49 5.38 22.66 -28.26
N PRO A 50 4.33 23.47 -28.52
CA PRO A 50 2.93 23.04 -28.35
C PRO A 50 2.59 21.92 -29.34
N SER A 51 2.99 20.72 -28.97
CA SER A 51 2.64 19.46 -29.58
C SER A 51 1.16 19.25 -29.27
N GLN A 52 0.39 18.97 -30.31
CA GLN A 52 -1.06 18.89 -30.23
C GLN A 52 -1.50 18.02 -29.06
N ILE A 53 -2.30 18.58 -28.14
CA ILE A 53 -2.89 17.84 -27.02
C ILE A 53 -3.81 16.78 -27.64
N LYS A 54 -3.42 15.51 -27.52
CA LYS A 54 -4.22 14.39 -28.00
C LYS A 54 -5.20 13.99 -26.90
N SER A 55 -6.44 13.70 -27.27
CA SER A 55 -7.43 13.12 -26.38
C SER A 55 -7.76 11.71 -26.80
N TYR A 56 -7.89 10.83 -25.81
CA TYR A 56 -8.15 9.42 -26.01
C TYR A 56 -9.46 9.04 -25.35
N SER A 57 -10.20 8.12 -25.97
CA SER A 57 -11.44 7.60 -25.41
C SER A 57 -11.16 6.44 -24.47
N VAL A 58 -11.60 6.59 -23.22
CA VAL A 58 -11.45 5.59 -22.17
C VAL A 58 -12.83 5.16 -21.69
N LYS A 59 -13.05 3.84 -21.70
CA LYS A 59 -14.25 3.23 -21.14
C LYS A 59 -14.06 3.03 -19.64
N LEU A 60 -14.96 3.56 -18.83
CA LEU A 60 -14.94 3.43 -17.37
C LEU A 60 -16.09 2.56 -16.93
N THR A 61 -15.87 1.68 -15.95
CA THR A 61 -16.91 0.85 -15.35
C THR A 61 -16.88 0.93 -13.84
N HIS A 62 -18.06 1.02 -13.22
CA HIS A 62 -18.24 0.98 -11.77
C HIS A 62 -19.60 0.35 -11.46
N GLN A 63 -19.64 -0.71 -10.65
CA GLN A 63 -20.87 -1.41 -10.24
C GLN A 63 -21.84 -1.69 -11.41
N SER A 64 -21.34 -2.29 -12.50
CA SER A 64 -22.08 -2.60 -13.74
C SER A 64 -22.54 -1.39 -14.59
N LYS A 65 -22.20 -0.15 -14.20
CA LYS A 65 -22.42 1.04 -15.04
C LYS A 65 -21.16 1.32 -15.84
N THR A 66 -21.34 1.57 -17.14
CA THR A 66 -20.23 1.84 -18.04
C THR A 66 -20.45 3.15 -18.78
N ILE A 67 -19.43 4.01 -18.82
CA ILE A 67 -19.43 5.27 -19.57
C ILE A 67 -18.16 5.39 -20.39
N ASN A 68 -18.19 6.21 -21.45
CA ASN A 68 -16.99 6.57 -22.21
C ASN A 68 -16.63 8.03 -21.92
N VAL A 69 -15.36 8.28 -21.63
CA VAL A 69 -14.84 9.59 -21.21
C VAL A 69 -13.64 9.95 -22.08
N GLN A 70 -13.55 11.22 -22.47
CA GLN A 70 -12.42 11.71 -23.25
C GLN A 70 -11.34 12.23 -22.31
N ILE A 71 -10.16 11.61 -22.32
CA ILE A 71 -9.05 11.98 -21.44
C ILE A 71 -7.93 12.57 -22.30
N PRO A 72 -7.56 13.84 -22.11
CA PRO A 72 -6.42 14.44 -22.80
C PRO A 72 -5.11 13.92 -22.19
N SER A 73 -4.09 13.79 -23.04
CA SER A 73 -2.82 13.15 -22.73
C SER A 73 -1.94 13.93 -21.75
N ASN A 74 -2.24 15.21 -21.51
CA ASN A 74 -1.49 16.12 -20.67
C ASN A 74 -1.98 16.19 -19.22
N GLN A 75 -3.05 15.45 -18.87
CA GLN A 75 -3.59 15.44 -17.51
C GLN A 75 -3.74 14.01 -16.99
N THR A 76 -3.74 13.88 -15.67
CA THR A 76 -3.95 12.58 -15.04
C THR A 76 -5.39 12.12 -15.26
N ILE A 77 -5.59 10.80 -15.23
CA ILE A 77 -6.92 10.20 -15.39
C ILE A 77 -7.89 10.83 -14.38
N LEU A 78 -7.52 10.90 -13.10
CA LEU A 78 -8.34 11.47 -12.05
C LEU A 78 -8.76 12.93 -12.33
N GLN A 79 -7.81 13.78 -12.75
CA GLN A 79 -8.12 15.17 -13.09
C GLN A 79 -9.10 15.29 -14.27
N ALA A 80 -9.00 14.38 -15.24
CA ALA A 80 -9.96 14.29 -16.34
C ALA A 80 -11.35 13.86 -15.89
N LEU A 81 -11.44 12.97 -14.89
CA LEU A 81 -12.71 12.53 -14.32
C LEU A 81 -13.38 13.64 -13.51
N GLU A 82 -12.60 14.38 -12.71
CA GLU A 82 -13.09 15.50 -11.93
C GLU A 82 -13.62 16.62 -12.81
N SER A 83 -12.88 17.01 -13.84
CA SER A 83 -13.29 18.08 -14.77
C SER A 83 -14.57 17.76 -15.54
N GLN A 84 -14.85 16.48 -15.78
CA GLN A 84 -16.06 16.02 -16.47
C GLN A 84 -17.21 15.63 -15.52
N ASN A 85 -17.02 15.78 -14.21
CA ASN A 85 -18.01 15.49 -13.18
C ASN A 85 -18.65 14.08 -13.32
N VAL A 86 -17.82 13.06 -13.60
CA VAL A 86 -18.29 11.69 -13.93
C VAL A 86 -18.98 10.96 -12.77
N LYS A 87 -18.87 11.48 -11.55
CA LYS A 87 -19.43 10.88 -10.34
C LYS A 87 -20.94 10.67 -10.43
N ASP A 88 -21.66 11.63 -11.01
CA ASP A 88 -23.12 11.55 -11.14
C ASP A 88 -23.51 10.47 -12.16
N ALA A 89 -22.77 10.35 -13.26
CA ALA A 89 -23.02 9.38 -14.33
C ALA A 89 -22.75 7.93 -13.88
N LEU A 90 -21.72 7.72 -13.06
CA LEU A 90 -21.37 6.41 -12.49
C LEU A 90 -22.09 6.11 -11.17
N SER A 91 -22.92 7.04 -10.68
CA SER A 91 -23.57 6.98 -9.35
C SER A 91 -22.58 6.68 -8.23
N LEU A 92 -21.42 7.32 -8.33
CA LEU A 92 -20.35 7.25 -7.36
C LEU A 92 -20.54 8.41 -6.36
N PRO A 93 -20.51 8.18 -5.04
CA PRO A 93 -20.68 9.26 -4.07
C PRO A 93 -19.55 10.29 -4.19
N ASP A 94 -18.31 9.83 -4.35
CA ASP A 94 -17.15 10.64 -4.69
C ASP A 94 -16.10 9.82 -5.42
N LEU A 95 -15.22 10.47 -6.19
CA LEU A 95 -14.09 9.80 -6.84
C LEU A 95 -13.09 9.33 -5.77
N PRO A 96 -12.64 8.07 -5.80
CA PRO A 96 -11.75 7.56 -4.77
C PRO A 96 -10.38 8.23 -4.89
N GLN A 97 -10.06 9.10 -3.94
CA GLN A 97 -8.81 9.85 -3.91
C GLN A 97 -8.49 10.27 -2.48
N ASP A 98 -7.21 10.24 -2.11
CA ASP A 98 -6.75 10.69 -0.79
C ASP A 98 -5.46 11.51 -0.95
N CYS A 99 -4.33 10.85 -1.24
CA CYS A 99 -3.05 11.55 -1.31
C CYS A 99 -2.85 12.43 -2.57
N ARG A 100 -3.52 12.11 -3.69
CA ARG A 100 -3.33 12.70 -5.04
C ARG A 100 -1.87 12.76 -5.54
N ARG A 101 -1.00 11.92 -5.01
CA ARG A 101 0.45 11.87 -5.28
C ARG A 101 0.93 10.45 -5.58
N GLY A 102 0.01 9.54 -5.88
CA GLY A 102 0.26 8.10 -6.09
C GLY A 102 0.87 7.32 -4.91
N ASN A 103 1.10 7.93 -3.75
CA ASN A 103 1.64 7.25 -2.56
C ASN A 103 0.64 6.32 -1.82
N CYS A 104 -0.62 6.25 -2.24
CA CYS A 104 -1.65 5.42 -1.60
C CYS A 104 -2.47 4.64 -2.63
N LEU A 105 -3.14 3.57 -2.22
CA LEU A 105 -3.95 2.72 -3.11
C LEU A 105 -5.42 3.16 -3.19
N THR A 106 -5.80 4.28 -2.58
CA THR A 106 -7.19 4.77 -2.62
C THR A 106 -7.65 5.05 -4.05
N CYS A 107 -6.81 5.70 -4.88
CA CYS A 107 -7.15 6.03 -6.27
C CYS A 107 -6.94 4.87 -7.26
N SER A 108 -6.87 3.63 -6.75
CA SER A 108 -6.60 2.45 -7.56
C SER A 108 -7.76 2.08 -8.47
N SER A 109 -7.43 1.55 -9.64
CA SER A 109 -8.38 1.11 -10.66
C SER A 109 -7.76 -0.04 -11.44
N ARG A 110 -8.60 -0.98 -11.90
CA ARG A 110 -8.11 -2.15 -12.64
C ARG A 110 -8.24 -1.92 -14.14
N ILE A 111 -7.19 -2.25 -14.89
CA ILE A 111 -7.23 -2.25 -16.35
C ILE A 111 -7.87 -3.56 -16.81
N LEU A 112 -9.03 -3.46 -17.43
CA LEU A 112 -9.71 -4.60 -18.05
C LEU A 112 -9.22 -4.82 -19.49
N GLN A 113 -8.83 -3.75 -20.20
CA GLN A 113 -8.38 -3.81 -21.59
C GLN A 113 -7.27 -2.78 -21.89
N ASN A 114 -6.31 -3.21 -22.72
CA ASN A 114 -5.19 -2.42 -23.26
C ASN A 114 -4.31 -1.73 -22.20
N LYS A 115 -3.43 -2.53 -21.57
CA LYS A 115 -2.47 -2.05 -20.57
C LYS A 115 -1.46 -1.04 -21.11
N GLN A 116 -1.02 -1.22 -22.36
CA GLN A 116 0.02 -0.40 -22.99
C GLN A 116 -0.42 1.05 -23.23
N GLY A 117 -1.74 1.31 -23.19
CA GLY A 117 -2.31 2.64 -23.33
C GLY A 117 -2.20 3.52 -22.09
N VAL A 118 -1.81 2.98 -20.93
CA VAL A 118 -1.68 3.72 -19.67
C VAL A 118 -0.22 3.77 -19.24
N VAL A 119 0.25 4.94 -18.85
CA VAL A 119 1.58 5.12 -18.25
C VAL A 119 1.41 5.58 -16.82
N LEU A 120 1.94 4.77 -15.90
CA LEU A 120 2.04 5.11 -14.49
C LEU A 120 3.26 6.00 -14.28
N GLN A 121 3.05 7.19 -13.72
CA GLN A 121 4.15 7.97 -13.16
C GLN A 121 4.50 7.36 -11.80
N ASN A 122 5.81 7.16 -11.55
CA ASN A 122 6.27 6.46 -10.37
C ASN A 122 6.27 7.40 -9.16
N ASP A 123 5.42 7.07 -8.19
CA ASP A 123 4.84 8.04 -7.27
C ASP A 123 4.93 7.54 -5.82
N GLY A 124 6.17 7.44 -5.32
CA GLY A 124 6.50 7.24 -3.90
C GLY A 124 6.01 5.95 -3.22
N LEU A 125 5.38 5.02 -3.95
CA LEU A 125 5.25 3.64 -3.51
C LEU A 125 6.62 2.96 -3.46
N SER A 126 6.74 1.92 -2.60
CA SER A 126 7.96 1.10 -2.60
C SER A 126 8.14 0.44 -3.98
N PRO A 127 9.39 0.23 -4.44
CA PRO A 127 9.64 -0.41 -5.74
C PRO A 127 8.97 -1.78 -5.89
N SER A 128 8.92 -2.56 -4.80
CA SER A 128 8.23 -3.86 -4.78
C SER A 128 6.72 -3.72 -4.98
N MET A 129 6.08 -2.75 -4.32
CA MET A 129 4.66 -2.49 -4.46
C MET A 129 4.31 -1.96 -5.85
N ALA A 130 5.11 -1.03 -6.38
CA ALA A 130 4.93 -0.51 -7.74
C ALA A 130 5.00 -1.65 -8.77
N GLN A 131 5.97 -2.55 -8.63
CA GLN A 131 6.09 -3.73 -9.51
C GLN A 131 4.88 -4.67 -9.41
N ARG A 132 4.35 -4.91 -8.21
CA ARG A 132 3.15 -5.72 -8.01
C ARG A 132 1.91 -5.11 -8.67
N ILE A 133 1.69 -3.81 -8.47
CA ILE A 133 0.60 -3.06 -9.11
C ILE A 133 0.67 -3.17 -10.63
N GLU A 134 1.87 -2.98 -11.19
CA GLU A 134 2.08 -3.13 -12.63
C GLU A 134 1.75 -4.56 -13.08
N ASN A 135 2.19 -5.59 -12.37
CA ASN A 135 1.93 -7.00 -12.72
C ASN A 135 0.44 -7.36 -12.68
N GLU A 136 -0.30 -6.83 -11.71
CA GLU A 136 -1.72 -7.14 -11.48
C GLU A 136 -2.69 -6.29 -12.33
N ASN A 137 -2.15 -5.51 -13.28
CA ASN A 137 -2.91 -4.60 -14.14
C ASN A 137 -3.70 -3.55 -13.36
N ILE A 138 -3.13 -3.08 -12.25
CA ILE A 138 -3.71 -2.01 -11.43
C ILE A 138 -3.03 -0.70 -11.82
N VAL A 139 -3.79 0.40 -11.78
CA VAL A 139 -3.29 1.76 -12.02
C VAL A 139 -3.75 2.67 -10.91
N LEU A 140 -2.97 3.70 -10.64
CA LEU A 140 -3.35 4.79 -9.76
C LEU A 140 -3.83 5.95 -10.61
N THR A 141 -5.14 6.19 -10.62
CA THR A 141 -5.74 7.21 -11.49
C THR A 141 -5.22 8.62 -11.22
N CYS A 142 -4.78 8.88 -10.00
CA CYS A 142 -4.20 10.15 -9.57
C CYS A 142 -2.81 10.45 -10.15
N SER A 143 -2.07 9.43 -10.61
CA SER A 143 -0.70 9.55 -11.11
C SER A 143 -0.48 8.92 -12.49
N SER A 144 -1.56 8.43 -13.11
CA SER A 144 -1.51 7.75 -14.39
C SER A 144 -2.00 8.65 -15.53
N PHE A 145 -1.34 8.55 -16.67
CA PHE A 145 -1.66 9.27 -17.90
C PHE A 145 -2.07 8.31 -19.01
N VAL A 146 -2.88 8.81 -19.93
CA VAL A 146 -3.34 8.04 -21.09
C VAL A 146 -2.50 8.39 -22.32
N LYS A 147 -1.95 7.36 -22.98
CA LYS A 147 -1.15 7.47 -24.21
C LYS A 147 -1.72 6.68 -25.39
N GLY A 148 -2.77 5.89 -25.20
CA GLY A 148 -3.34 5.04 -26.26
C GLY A 148 -4.87 4.97 -26.22
N GLU A 149 -5.45 4.38 -27.28
CA GLU A 149 -6.89 4.19 -27.45
C GLU A 149 -7.36 2.82 -26.96
N GLY A 150 -8.67 2.68 -26.72
CA GLY A 150 -9.29 1.38 -26.42
C GLY A 150 -9.00 0.89 -25.00
N ILE A 151 -8.81 1.81 -24.05
CA ILE A 151 -8.57 1.48 -22.65
C ILE A 151 -9.90 1.28 -21.95
N HIS A 152 -9.99 0.23 -21.14
CA HIS A 152 -11.14 -0.03 -20.27
C HIS A 152 -10.66 -0.13 -18.82
N LEU A 153 -11.13 0.78 -17.97
CA LEU A 153 -10.82 0.82 -16.54
C LEU A 153 -12.05 0.50 -15.69
N GLU A 154 -11.82 -0.24 -14.61
CA GLU A 154 -12.76 -0.47 -13.53
C GLU A 154 -12.39 0.38 -12.31
N LEU A 155 -13.33 1.20 -11.86
CA LEU A 155 -13.17 2.08 -10.70
C LEU A 155 -13.78 1.43 -9.44
N GLY A 156 -13.40 1.92 -8.26
CA GLY A 156 -13.99 1.49 -6.99
C GLY A 156 -13.49 0.14 -6.48
N VAL A 157 -12.34 -0.33 -6.98
CA VAL A 157 -11.70 -1.59 -6.58
C VAL A 157 -10.70 -1.43 -5.44
N CYS A 158 -10.71 -0.28 -4.74
CA CYS A 158 -9.67 0.04 -3.76
C CYS A 158 -9.59 -0.98 -2.63
N ASP A 159 -10.73 -1.43 -2.09
CA ASP A 159 -10.76 -2.38 -0.98
C ASP A 159 -10.21 -3.76 -1.38
N ASP A 160 -10.48 -4.19 -2.61
CA ASP A 160 -9.96 -5.43 -3.16
C ASP A 160 -8.46 -5.32 -3.42
N VAL A 161 -8.00 -4.20 -3.99
CA VAL A 161 -6.57 -3.94 -4.20
C VAL A 161 -5.81 -3.87 -2.87
N TRP A 162 -6.35 -3.22 -1.84
CA TRP A 162 -5.76 -3.22 -0.51
C TRP A 162 -5.64 -4.64 0.05
N ARG A 163 -6.67 -5.48 -0.14
CA ARG A 163 -6.65 -6.88 0.30
C ARG A 163 -5.69 -7.73 -0.51
N GLU A 164 -5.55 -7.54 -1.81
CA GLU A 164 -4.59 -8.27 -2.65
C GLU A 164 -3.14 -7.88 -2.28
N MET A 165 -2.89 -6.60 -2.07
CA MET A 165 -1.56 -6.09 -1.75
C MET A 165 -1.10 -6.43 -0.34
N TYR A 166 -2.00 -6.38 0.65
CA TYR A 166 -1.65 -6.53 2.07
C TYR A 166 -2.36 -7.68 2.80
N GLY A 167 -3.40 -8.26 2.22
CA GLY A 167 -4.16 -9.37 2.81
C GLY A 167 -3.49 -10.74 2.63
N SER A 168 -2.54 -10.86 1.71
CA SER A 168 -1.58 -11.96 1.68
C SER A 168 -0.57 -11.75 2.81
N SER A 169 -0.96 -12.16 4.02
CA SER A 169 -0.15 -12.10 5.23
C SER A 169 1.00 -13.11 5.17
N VAL A 170 1.98 -12.89 4.31
CA VAL A 170 3.33 -13.40 4.53
C VAL A 170 4.23 -12.16 4.53
N PRO A 171 4.79 -11.76 5.68
CA PRO A 171 5.53 -10.49 5.83
C PRO A 171 6.80 -10.35 4.97
N TYR A 172 7.14 -11.36 4.19
CA TYR A 172 8.37 -11.49 3.42
C TYR A 172 8.08 -12.26 2.13
N GLU A 173 7.66 -11.54 1.08
CA GLU A 173 7.53 -12.12 -0.26
C GLU A 173 8.88 -12.19 -1.01
N ASP A 174 9.95 -11.60 -0.47
CA ASP A 174 11.29 -11.83 -1.01
C ASP A 174 11.91 -13.11 -0.42
N LEU A 175 12.43 -13.97 -1.30
CA LEU A 175 13.19 -15.17 -0.91
C LEU A 175 14.31 -14.86 0.10
N GLU A 176 14.85 -13.64 0.04
CA GLU A 176 15.87 -13.18 0.97
C GLU A 176 15.32 -12.92 2.37
N GLY A 177 14.13 -12.31 2.45
CA GLY A 177 13.43 -12.10 3.70
C GLY A 177 13.01 -13.39 4.40
N GLU A 178 12.49 -14.33 3.63
CA GLU A 178 12.19 -15.67 4.13
C GLU A 178 13.45 -16.35 4.67
N ARG A 179 14.58 -16.24 3.95
CA ARG A 179 15.88 -16.75 4.39
C ARG A 179 16.34 -16.10 5.69
N ILE A 180 16.19 -14.78 5.82
CA ILE A 180 16.56 -14.04 7.05
C ILE A 180 15.72 -14.50 8.24
N VAL A 181 14.40 -14.68 8.05
CA VAL A 181 13.51 -15.17 9.10
C VAL A 181 13.89 -16.61 9.49
N GLN A 182 14.10 -17.50 8.53
CA GLN A 182 14.50 -18.87 8.78
C GLN A 182 15.85 -18.94 9.52
N ASP A 183 16.84 -18.14 9.13
CA ASP A 183 18.14 -18.09 9.79
C ASP A 183 18.03 -17.54 11.23
N ALA A 184 17.21 -16.50 11.44
CA ALA A 184 16.92 -15.97 12.76
C ALA A 184 16.22 -17.01 13.67
N VAL A 185 15.24 -17.74 13.14
CA VAL A 185 14.54 -18.82 13.86
C VAL A 185 15.50 -19.95 14.19
N ALA A 186 16.29 -20.43 13.22
CA ALA A 186 17.28 -21.47 13.44
C ALA A 186 18.32 -21.06 14.49
N LYS A 187 18.77 -19.79 14.45
CA LYS A 187 19.68 -19.23 15.46
C LYS A 187 19.04 -19.16 16.84
N ALA A 188 17.78 -18.74 16.94
CA ALA A 188 17.06 -18.69 18.21
C ALA A 188 16.87 -20.10 18.81
N MET A 189 16.54 -21.09 17.97
CA MET A 189 16.44 -22.49 18.37
C MET A 189 17.77 -23.04 18.90
N ARG A 190 18.89 -22.74 18.24
CA ARG A 190 20.24 -23.13 18.73
C ARG A 190 20.56 -22.51 20.08
N LEU A 191 20.36 -21.19 20.22
CA LEU A 191 20.62 -20.48 21.48
C LEU A 191 19.73 -20.99 22.62
N ALA A 192 18.48 -21.38 22.33
CA ALA A 192 17.59 -21.99 23.30
C ALA A 192 18.09 -23.39 23.73
N GLY A 193 18.59 -24.19 22.78
CA GLY A 193 19.21 -25.49 23.06
C GLY A 193 20.47 -25.37 23.91
N GLU A 194 21.35 -24.42 23.60
CA GLU A 194 22.59 -24.17 24.36
C GLU A 194 22.31 -23.78 25.82
N LYS A 195 21.27 -22.96 26.07
CA LYS A 195 20.87 -22.57 27.43
C LYS A 195 20.32 -23.74 28.25
N ASN A 196 19.79 -24.78 27.59
CA ASN A 196 19.18 -25.94 28.22
C ASN A 196 19.89 -27.23 27.80
N PHE A 197 21.22 -27.26 27.98
CA PHE A 197 22.07 -28.37 27.56
C PHE A 197 21.54 -29.75 27.97
N ASN A 198 21.10 -29.94 29.22
CA ASN A 198 20.55 -31.22 29.69
C ASN A 198 19.30 -31.65 28.91
N LYS A 199 18.39 -30.71 28.64
CA LYS A 199 17.17 -30.99 27.86
C LYS A 199 17.53 -31.33 26.41
N TRP A 200 18.51 -30.63 25.84
CA TRP A 200 19.01 -30.89 24.50
C TRP A 200 19.67 -32.28 24.39
N VAL A 201 20.51 -32.67 25.35
CA VAL A 201 21.13 -34.00 25.41
C VAL A 201 20.06 -35.09 25.46
N VAL A 202 19.11 -34.99 26.40
CA VAL A 202 18.02 -35.98 26.54
C VAL A 202 17.18 -36.08 25.27
N THR A 203 16.84 -34.94 24.66
CA THR A 203 16.05 -34.91 23.41
C THR A 203 16.82 -35.54 22.25
N THR A 204 18.12 -35.24 22.14
CA THR A 204 18.98 -35.77 21.06
C THR A 204 19.25 -37.25 21.23
N GLU A 205 19.48 -37.72 22.46
CA GLU A 205 19.59 -39.16 22.78
C GLU A 205 18.28 -39.89 22.44
N LYS A 206 17.12 -39.30 22.76
CA LYS A 206 15.82 -39.88 22.41
C LYS A 206 15.62 -39.99 20.89
N MET A 207 16.05 -39.00 20.10
CA MET A 207 16.00 -39.07 18.62
C MET A 207 16.95 -40.13 18.05
N LEU A 208 18.12 -40.34 18.65
CA LEU A 208 19.08 -41.35 18.21
C LEU A 208 18.63 -42.78 18.56
N VAL A 209 17.92 -42.95 19.68
CA VAL A 209 17.35 -44.24 20.07
C VAL A 209 16.13 -44.57 19.23
N ASN A 210 15.20 -43.62 19.04
CA ASN A 210 13.97 -43.86 18.27
C ASN A 210 14.21 -44.10 16.77
N ASN A 211 15.32 -43.63 16.19
CA ASN A 211 15.66 -43.96 14.80
C ASN A 211 16.06 -45.44 14.58
N ASN A 212 16.17 -46.24 15.63
CA ASN A 212 16.41 -47.68 15.51
C ASN A 212 15.13 -48.52 15.64
N ASP A 213 13.99 -47.93 16.02
CA ASP A 213 12.79 -48.68 16.42
C ASP A 213 11.50 -48.14 15.77
N ASP A 214 11.52 -47.87 14.46
CA ASP A 214 10.29 -47.78 13.64
C ASP A 214 10.27 -48.95 12.62
N ASP A 215 10.31 -50.17 13.18
CA ASP A 215 9.75 -51.47 12.73
C ASP A 215 8.38 -51.82 13.34
N ASP A 216 7.67 -50.97 14.10
CA ASP A 216 6.33 -51.33 14.61
C ASP A 216 5.67 -50.30 15.54
N GLY A 217 4.47 -49.85 15.14
CA GLY A 217 3.38 -49.72 16.11
C GLY A 217 2.99 -48.31 16.54
N PHE A 218 2.06 -47.76 15.76
CA PHE A 218 1.07 -46.74 16.15
C PHE A 218 0.61 -46.92 17.61
N GLY A 219 0.95 -45.96 18.47
CA GLY A 219 0.56 -45.91 19.87
C GLY A 219 0.20 -44.49 20.27
N ASP A 220 -1.09 -44.19 20.24
CA ASP A 220 -1.69 -42.91 20.63
C ASP A 220 -1.47 -42.69 22.14
N GLY A 221 -0.40 -41.98 22.50
CA GLY A 221 -0.09 -41.62 23.87
C GLY A 221 -0.69 -40.27 24.24
N GLU A 222 -1.89 -40.30 24.81
CA GLU A 222 -2.49 -39.22 25.60
C GLU A 222 -1.49 -38.67 26.63
N GLU A 223 -1.06 -37.42 26.48
CA GLU A 223 -0.29 -36.69 27.48
C GLU A 223 -1.27 -35.85 28.32
N SER A 224 -1.67 -36.41 29.47
CA SER A 224 -2.46 -35.76 30.49
C SER A 224 -1.55 -34.92 31.40
N ASP A 225 -1.55 -33.60 31.22
CA ASP A 225 -0.96 -32.68 32.19
C ASP A 225 -1.95 -32.38 33.33
N GLU A 226 -1.89 -33.20 34.38
CA GLU A 226 -2.37 -32.88 35.73
C GLU A 226 -1.17 -32.47 36.61
N ASN A 227 -1.13 -31.20 37.03
CA ASN A 227 -0.83 -30.74 38.41
C ASN A 227 -0.80 -29.19 38.42
N SER A 228 -1.75 -28.50 39.04
CA SER A 228 -1.86 -28.24 40.50
C SER A 228 -0.64 -27.46 41.03
N GLU A 229 -0.78 -26.15 41.24
CA GLU A 229 -1.13 -25.50 42.53
C GLU A 229 -0.09 -25.71 43.64
N GLU A 230 0.51 -24.59 44.08
CA GLU A 230 1.12 -24.23 45.38
C GLU A 230 2.28 -23.24 45.08
N LEU A 231 2.37 -21.99 45.57
CA LEU A 231 1.76 -21.22 46.64
C LEU A 231 1.87 -19.72 46.30
#